data_AF-A0A7C4R955-F1
#
_entry.id   AF-A0A7C4R955-F1
#
_cell.length_a   1.000
_cell.length_b   1.000
_cell.length_c   1.000
_cell.angle_alpha   90.00
_cell.angle_beta   90.00
_cell.angle_gamma   90.00
#
_symmetry.space_group_name_H-M   'P 1'
#
loop_
_entity.id
_entity.type
_entity.pdbx_description
1 polymer ?
#
loop_
_entity_poly.entity_id
_entity_poly.type
_entity_poly.pdbx_seq_one_letter_code
_entity_poly.pdbx_strand_id
1 'polypeptide(L)'
;MVIIIQGIDLLYKEFIEILKLPDDKVKEERYRDFFKKINDIIYVEDFNWARDVVEKIHVIERGSSAAIHWVDLDNWVEKKYSYEEFVKRSNKLVNFLRGNDLLKGSRVYVMLPLIPEIFFSTYAVVKGGFIQVPTAMNLTSRDLEYRFKAFPPDAVIADETFSKIIDEALERSGTKPKTKIIVGADRSGWESFDAINRERDHAEAERTSSDDVILAFFTSGTTGLPKIVAHTATSYPIGHLSTAMFINVKPGEKHNNLSAPGWAKFA
;
A
#
# COMPACT_ATOMS: atom_id res chain seq x y z
N MET A 1 -24.66 17.78 -6.54
CA MET A 1 -25.39 16.69 -5.85
C MET A 1 -24.37 15.60 -5.62
N VAL A 2 -23.96 15.37 -4.37
CA VAL A 2 -22.98 14.31 -4.07
C VAL A 2 -23.71 12.98 -4.18
N ILE A 3 -23.34 12.15 -5.15
CA ILE A 3 -23.88 10.80 -5.27
C ILE A 3 -23.16 9.92 -4.25
N ILE A 4 -23.89 9.46 -3.24
CA ILE A 4 -23.41 8.46 -2.29
C ILE A 4 -23.51 7.11 -2.98
N ILE A 5 -22.40 6.39 -3.13
CA ILE A 5 -22.41 5.03 -3.64
C ILE A 5 -22.35 4.02 -2.51
N GLN A 6 -23.36 3.17 -2.46
CA GLN A 6 -23.27 1.84 -1.86
C GLN A 6 -22.77 0.88 -2.95
N GLY A 7 -21.78 0.05 -2.61
CA GLY A 7 -21.30 -1.00 -3.52
C GLY A 7 -20.17 -0.58 -4.48
N ILE A 8 -19.14 0.10 -3.98
CA ILE A 8 -17.91 0.41 -4.75
C ILE A 8 -17.21 -0.84 -5.29
N ASP A 9 -17.37 -2.00 -4.65
CA ASP A 9 -16.93 -3.30 -5.17
C ASP A 9 -17.56 -3.64 -6.54
N LEU A 10 -18.80 -3.21 -6.78
CA LEU A 10 -19.47 -3.37 -8.09
C LEU A 10 -18.79 -2.54 -9.18
N LEU A 11 -18.22 -1.38 -8.83
CA LEU A 11 -17.43 -0.56 -9.76
C LEU A 11 -16.19 -1.33 -10.24
N TYR A 12 -15.48 -1.98 -9.31
CA TYR A 12 -14.31 -2.79 -9.65
C TYR A 12 -14.69 -4.01 -10.49
N LYS A 13 -15.80 -4.68 -10.17
CA LYS A 13 -16.31 -5.79 -11.00
C LYS A 13 -16.67 -5.35 -12.41
N GLU A 14 -17.37 -4.23 -12.55
CA GLU A 14 -17.68 -3.63 -13.86
C GLU A 14 -16.41 -3.36 -14.66
N PHE A 15 -15.40 -2.74 -14.04
CA PHE A 15 -14.11 -2.49 -14.69
C PHE A 15 -13.42 -3.77 -15.15
N ILE A 16 -13.42 -4.81 -14.31
CA ILE A 16 -12.85 -6.13 -14.64
C ILE A 16 -13.57 -6.75 -15.84
N GLU A 17 -14.89 -6.59 -15.96
CA GLU A 17 -15.62 -7.06 -17.15
C GLU A 17 -15.25 -6.28 -18.42
N ILE A 18 -15.02 -4.95 -18.31
CA ILE A 18 -14.54 -4.16 -19.45
C ILE A 18 -13.15 -4.61 -19.90
N LEU A 19 -12.23 -4.92 -18.96
CA LEU A 19 -10.89 -5.42 -19.28
C LEU A 19 -10.91 -6.71 -20.12
N LYS A 20 -11.91 -7.58 -19.92
CA LYS A 20 -12.07 -8.85 -20.66
C LYS A 20 -12.53 -8.66 -22.11
N LEU A 21 -13.07 -7.50 -22.46
CA LEU A 21 -13.55 -7.24 -23.82
C LEU A 21 -12.37 -7.21 -24.82
N PRO A 22 -12.62 -7.54 -26.10
CA PRO A 22 -11.67 -7.31 -27.19
C PRO A 22 -11.26 -5.84 -27.27
N ASP A 23 -10.04 -5.58 -27.75
CA ASP A 23 -9.53 -4.21 -27.90
C ASP A 23 -10.09 -3.58 -29.18
N ASP A 24 -11.34 -3.11 -29.09
CA ASP A 24 -12.10 -2.51 -30.18
C ASP A 24 -12.86 -1.24 -29.74
N LYS A 25 -13.67 -0.68 -30.66
CA LYS A 25 -14.49 0.51 -30.39
C LYS A 25 -15.52 0.29 -29.29
N VAL A 26 -16.02 -0.93 -29.11
CA VAL A 26 -16.99 -1.25 -28.05
C VAL A 26 -16.31 -1.10 -26.70
N LYS A 27 -15.10 -1.64 -26.53
CA LYS A 27 -14.33 -1.48 -25.28
C LYS A 27 -13.99 -0.01 -25.01
N GLU A 28 -13.62 0.77 -26.04
CA GLU A 28 -13.37 2.20 -25.90
C GLU A 28 -14.62 2.96 -25.40
N GLU A 29 -15.78 2.71 -26.01
CA GLU A 29 -17.06 3.31 -25.59
C GLU A 29 -17.41 2.92 -24.14
N ARG A 30 -17.20 1.65 -23.77
CA ARG A 30 -17.44 1.16 -22.41
C ARG A 30 -16.53 1.84 -21.39
N TYR A 31 -15.24 2.05 -21.68
CA TYR A 31 -14.37 2.82 -20.79
C TYR A 31 -14.80 4.28 -20.68
N ARG A 32 -15.21 4.90 -21.79
CA ARG A 32 -15.68 6.29 -21.80
C ARG A 32 -16.89 6.46 -20.88
N ASP A 33 -17.87 5.57 -20.98
CA ASP A 33 -19.06 5.59 -20.12
C ASP A 33 -18.70 5.34 -18.65
N PHE A 34 -17.81 4.37 -18.41
CA PHE A 34 -17.33 4.04 -17.07
C PHE A 34 -16.64 5.22 -16.37
N PHE A 35 -15.68 5.88 -17.03
CA PHE A 35 -14.98 7.03 -16.43
C PHE A 35 -15.86 8.28 -16.34
N LYS A 36 -16.82 8.46 -17.25
CA LYS A 36 -17.83 9.52 -17.12
C LYS A 36 -18.65 9.33 -15.84
N LYS A 37 -19.11 8.09 -15.58
CA LYS A 37 -19.82 7.73 -14.35
C LYS A 37 -18.96 7.99 -13.10
N ILE A 38 -17.69 7.58 -13.08
CA ILE A 38 -16.79 7.80 -11.92
C ILE A 38 -16.61 9.28 -11.60
N ASN A 39 -16.45 10.14 -12.61
CA ASN A 39 -16.24 11.57 -12.38
C ASN A 39 -17.44 12.27 -11.71
N ASP A 40 -18.64 11.68 -11.81
CA ASP A 40 -19.85 12.18 -11.17
C ASP A 40 -20.04 11.64 -9.73
N ILE A 41 -19.17 10.73 -9.27
CA ILE A 41 -19.21 10.08 -7.94
C ILE A 41 -18.12 10.68 -7.06
N ILE A 42 -18.50 11.30 -5.93
CA ILE A 42 -17.54 12.12 -5.16
C ILE A 42 -17.48 11.72 -3.68
N TYR A 43 -18.36 10.87 -3.16
CA TYR A 43 -18.34 10.53 -1.74
C TYR A 43 -18.75 9.09 -1.41
N VAL A 44 -17.90 8.44 -0.61
CA VAL A 44 -18.08 7.10 -0.07
C VAL A 44 -17.80 7.14 1.43
N GLU A 45 -18.81 6.81 2.23
CA GLU A 45 -18.75 6.87 3.70
C GLU A 45 -17.96 5.72 4.36
N ASP A 46 -17.87 4.57 3.67
CA ASP A 46 -17.15 3.40 4.12
C ASP A 46 -16.62 2.62 2.92
N PHE A 47 -15.32 2.73 2.70
CA PHE A 47 -14.58 1.97 1.71
C PHE A 47 -13.17 1.71 2.18
N ASN A 48 -12.80 0.44 2.26
CA ASN A 48 -11.44 -0.01 2.48
C ASN A 48 -11.02 -0.93 1.33
N TRP A 49 -10.08 -0.50 0.51
CA TRP A 49 -9.69 -1.23 -0.71
C TRP A 49 -9.26 -2.68 -0.44
N ALA A 50 -8.58 -2.94 0.68
CA ALA A 50 -8.19 -4.29 1.08
C ALA A 50 -9.42 -5.19 1.32
N ARG A 51 -10.40 -4.70 2.09
CA ARG A 51 -11.66 -5.43 2.36
C ARG A 51 -12.50 -5.57 1.11
N ASP A 52 -12.81 -4.45 0.46
CA ASP A 52 -13.90 -4.36 -0.51
C ASP A 52 -13.50 -4.80 -1.90
N VAL A 53 -12.21 -4.73 -2.24
CA VAL A 53 -11.69 -5.17 -3.53
C VAL A 53 -10.93 -6.47 -3.37
N VAL A 54 -9.84 -6.47 -2.60
CA VAL A 54 -8.95 -7.64 -2.54
C VAL A 54 -9.64 -8.84 -1.90
N GLU A 55 -10.23 -8.68 -0.70
CA GLU A 55 -10.89 -9.79 0.00
C GLU A 55 -12.22 -10.18 -0.64
N LYS A 56 -13.15 -9.23 -0.82
CA LYS A 56 -14.50 -9.53 -1.34
C LYS A 56 -14.54 -9.97 -2.81
N ILE A 57 -13.52 -9.65 -3.62
CA ILE A 57 -13.47 -10.05 -5.03
C ILE A 57 -12.38 -11.10 -5.21
N HIS A 58 -11.11 -10.75 -5.00
CA HIS A 58 -10.00 -11.60 -5.41
C HIS A 58 -9.80 -12.82 -4.50
N VAL A 59 -9.89 -12.67 -3.18
CA VAL A 59 -9.75 -13.84 -2.28
C VAL A 59 -10.93 -14.79 -2.47
N ILE A 60 -12.16 -14.28 -2.56
CA ILE A 60 -13.35 -15.12 -2.75
C ILE A 60 -13.31 -15.85 -4.11
N GLU A 61 -12.99 -15.17 -5.20
CA GLU A 61 -13.06 -15.76 -6.54
C GLU A 61 -11.82 -16.60 -6.91
N ARG A 62 -10.65 -16.27 -6.33
CA ARG A 62 -9.35 -16.82 -6.74
C ARG A 62 -8.31 -16.85 -5.62
N GLY A 63 -8.72 -17.13 -4.39
CA GLY A 63 -7.88 -17.15 -3.20
C GLY A 63 -6.59 -17.97 -3.32
N SER A 64 -6.65 -19.12 -3.99
CA SER A 64 -5.50 -20.01 -4.24
C SER A 64 -4.59 -19.58 -5.39
N SER A 65 -4.99 -18.61 -6.20
CA SER A 65 -4.16 -18.09 -7.30
C SER A 65 -3.06 -17.18 -6.77
N ALA A 66 -1.92 -17.14 -7.46
CA ALA A 66 -0.80 -16.29 -7.08
C ALA A 66 -1.17 -14.79 -7.13
N ALA A 67 -1.02 -14.10 -6.00
CA ALA A 67 -1.07 -12.65 -5.89
C ALA A 67 0.33 -12.02 -6.08
N ILE A 68 1.35 -12.68 -5.52
CA ILE A 68 2.75 -12.25 -5.64
C ILE A 68 3.56 -13.39 -6.24
N HIS A 69 4.36 -13.06 -7.24
CA HIS A 69 5.45 -13.88 -7.72
C HIS A 69 6.73 -13.04 -7.65
N TRP A 70 7.58 -13.36 -6.68
CA TRP A 70 8.82 -12.66 -6.43
C TRP A 70 10.00 -13.54 -6.80
N VAL A 71 11.01 -12.94 -7.44
CA VAL A 71 12.23 -13.62 -7.88
C VAL A 71 13.41 -12.77 -7.43
N ASP A 72 14.31 -13.38 -6.68
CA ASP A 72 15.64 -12.84 -6.39
C ASP A 72 16.55 -13.10 -7.59
N LEU A 73 17.11 -12.04 -8.19
CA LEU A 73 17.96 -12.18 -9.36
C LEU A 73 19.42 -12.52 -9.02
N ASP A 74 19.84 -12.34 -7.77
CA ASP A 74 21.22 -12.59 -7.35
C ASP A 74 21.44 -14.07 -7.05
N ASN A 75 20.45 -14.73 -6.44
CA ASN A 75 20.53 -16.13 -6.03
C ASN A 75 19.46 -17.04 -6.68
N TRP A 76 18.60 -16.50 -7.55
CA TRP A 76 17.53 -17.22 -8.25
C TRP A 76 16.51 -17.90 -7.33
N VAL A 77 16.33 -17.37 -6.12
CA VAL A 77 15.26 -17.82 -5.22
C VAL A 77 13.92 -17.26 -5.67
N GLU A 78 12.95 -18.15 -5.88
CA GLU A 78 11.57 -17.79 -6.16
C GLU A 78 10.69 -17.91 -4.91
N LYS A 79 9.81 -16.93 -4.71
CA LYS A 79 8.72 -17.00 -3.72
C LYS A 79 7.39 -16.69 -4.39
N LYS A 80 6.38 -17.51 -4.13
CA LYS A 80 5.01 -17.35 -4.61
C LYS A 80 4.08 -17.29 -3.41
N TYR A 81 3.17 -16.32 -3.43
CA TYR A 81 2.15 -16.18 -2.40
C TYR A 81 0.79 -16.10 -3.10
N SER A 82 -0.13 -16.97 -2.70
CA SER A 82 -1.53 -16.88 -3.11
C SER A 82 -2.22 -15.65 -2.52
N TYR A 83 -3.38 -15.26 -3.05
CA TYR A 83 -4.19 -14.19 -2.46
C TYR A 83 -4.53 -14.47 -0.98
N GLU A 84 -4.85 -15.71 -0.65
CA GLU A 84 -5.12 -16.12 0.74
C GLU A 84 -3.89 -15.96 1.64
N GLU A 85 -2.72 -16.43 1.21
CA GLU A 85 -1.47 -16.32 1.98
C GLU A 85 -1.05 -14.86 2.14
N PHE A 86 -1.17 -14.08 1.08
CA PHE A 86 -0.88 -12.64 1.08
C PHE A 86 -1.74 -11.91 2.10
N VAL A 87 -3.06 -12.13 2.09
CA VAL A 87 -3.98 -11.49 3.04
C VAL A 87 -3.73 -11.98 4.47
N LYS A 88 -3.57 -13.29 4.70
CA LYS A 88 -3.29 -13.85 6.03
C LYS A 88 -2.03 -13.26 6.65
N ARG A 89 -0.93 -13.18 5.89
CA ARG A 89 0.34 -12.63 6.37
C ARG A 89 0.25 -11.13 6.62
N SER A 90 -0.47 -10.39 5.78
CA SER A 90 -0.69 -8.96 5.97
C SER A 90 -1.60 -8.68 7.19
N ASN A 91 -2.61 -9.50 7.44
CA ASN A 91 -3.48 -9.40 8.63
C ASN A 91 -2.70 -9.54 9.93
N LYS A 92 -1.70 -10.43 9.97
CA LYS A 92 -0.80 -10.56 11.11
C LYS A 92 -0.07 -9.24 11.39
N LEU A 93 0.41 -8.57 10.34
CA LEU A 93 1.05 -7.26 10.48
C LEU A 93 0.04 -6.17 10.92
N VAL A 94 -1.21 -6.18 10.44
CA VAL A 94 -2.26 -5.27 10.94
C VAL A 94 -2.43 -5.42 12.45
N ASN A 95 -2.57 -6.66 12.93
CA ASN A 95 -2.75 -6.96 14.34
C ASN A 95 -1.51 -6.58 15.16
N PHE A 96 -0.31 -6.86 14.66
CA PHE A 96 0.95 -6.46 15.31
C PHE A 96 1.04 -4.94 15.49
N LEU A 97 0.75 -4.17 14.43
CA LEU A 97 0.77 -2.70 14.49
C LEU A 97 -0.26 -2.17 15.49
N ARG A 98 -1.49 -2.72 15.50
CA ARG A 98 -2.52 -2.37 16.50
C ARG A 98 -2.11 -2.74 17.92
N GLY A 99 -1.45 -3.88 18.11
CA GLY A 99 -0.90 -4.31 19.40
C GLY A 99 0.24 -3.41 19.91
N ASN A 100 0.87 -2.63 19.02
CA ASN A 100 1.82 -1.56 19.33
C ASN A 100 1.14 -0.17 19.38
N ASP A 101 -0.15 -0.13 19.68
CA ASP A 101 -0.97 1.07 19.85
C ASP A 101 -1.09 1.96 18.60
N LEU A 102 -0.91 1.43 17.39
CA LEU A 102 -1.25 2.19 16.17
C LEU A 102 -2.77 2.24 15.96
N LEU A 103 -3.24 3.45 15.71
CA LEU A 103 -4.64 3.79 15.43
C LEU A 103 -4.81 4.24 13.98
N LYS A 104 -6.04 4.28 13.47
CA LYS A 104 -6.37 4.90 12.19
C LYS A 104 -5.67 6.27 12.05
N GLY A 105 -5.03 6.51 10.91
CA GLY A 105 -4.24 7.71 10.64
C GLY A 105 -2.80 7.68 11.16
N SER A 106 -2.36 6.63 11.85
CA SER A 106 -0.96 6.48 12.27
C SER A 106 -0.01 6.41 11.07
N ARG A 107 1.15 7.03 11.18
CA ARG A 107 2.12 7.22 10.09
C ARG A 107 3.14 6.10 10.09
N VAL A 108 3.10 5.26 9.08
CA VAL A 108 3.97 4.09 8.93
C VAL A 108 4.96 4.35 7.80
N TYR A 109 6.20 4.64 8.17
CA TYR A 109 7.28 4.79 7.20
C TYR A 109 7.74 3.42 6.74
N VAL A 110 7.73 3.18 5.44
CA VAL A 110 8.17 1.91 4.84
C VAL A 110 9.36 2.18 3.94
N MET A 111 10.54 1.70 4.36
CA MET A 111 11.82 1.83 3.66
C MET A 111 12.41 0.44 3.44
N LEU A 112 11.85 -0.28 2.47
CA LEU A 112 12.23 -1.66 2.13
C LEU A 112 12.69 -1.75 0.68
N PRO A 113 13.62 -2.68 0.37
CA PRO A 113 13.89 -3.08 -1.00
C PRO A 113 12.71 -3.83 -1.62
N LEU A 114 12.85 -4.24 -2.88
CA LEU A 114 11.82 -5.02 -3.57
C LEU A 114 11.86 -6.46 -3.07
N ILE A 115 11.31 -6.68 -1.87
CA ILE A 115 11.15 -7.97 -1.19
C ILE A 115 9.67 -8.20 -0.87
N PRO A 116 9.19 -9.44 -0.67
CA PRO A 116 7.78 -9.73 -0.44
C PRO A 116 7.13 -8.90 0.68
N GLU A 117 7.89 -8.62 1.74
CA GLU A 117 7.47 -7.87 2.91
C GLU A 117 6.99 -6.44 2.60
N ILE A 118 7.41 -5.83 1.49
CA ILE A 118 6.90 -4.52 1.09
C ILE A 118 5.42 -4.57 0.68
N PHE A 119 5.00 -5.66 0.05
CA PHE A 119 3.61 -5.83 -0.36
C PHE A 119 2.73 -6.14 0.85
N PHE A 120 3.21 -7.00 1.77
CA PHE A 120 2.49 -7.26 3.03
C PHE A 120 2.34 -5.98 3.86
N SER A 121 3.40 -5.16 3.93
CA SER A 121 3.41 -3.89 4.64
C SER A 121 2.43 -2.89 4.03
N THR A 122 2.46 -2.72 2.71
CA THR A 122 1.55 -1.82 1.98
C THR A 122 0.10 -2.22 2.20
N TYR A 123 -0.22 -3.50 2.05
CA TYR A 123 -1.58 -4.00 2.27
C TYR A 123 -2.03 -3.83 3.71
N ALA A 124 -1.19 -4.19 4.68
CA ALA A 124 -1.51 -4.07 6.09
C ALA A 124 -1.78 -2.61 6.49
N VAL A 125 -0.97 -1.68 5.99
CA VAL A 125 -1.15 -0.25 6.25
C VAL A 125 -2.50 0.25 5.71
N VAL A 126 -2.80 -0.05 4.45
CA VAL A 126 -4.09 0.34 3.84
C VAL A 126 -5.26 -0.32 4.57
N LYS A 127 -5.17 -1.63 4.85
CA LYS A 127 -6.22 -2.37 5.55
C LYS A 127 -6.47 -1.83 6.96
N GLY A 128 -5.40 -1.47 7.68
CA GLY A 128 -5.46 -0.91 9.03
C GLY A 128 -5.92 0.55 9.08
N GLY A 129 -6.12 1.21 7.94
CA GLY A 129 -6.45 2.64 7.88
C GLY A 129 -5.31 3.52 8.37
N PHE A 130 -4.07 3.02 8.31
CA PHE A 130 -2.87 3.80 8.62
C PHE A 130 -2.44 4.59 7.38
N ILE A 131 -1.57 5.58 7.57
CA ILE A 131 -0.97 6.37 6.50
C ILE A 131 0.38 5.75 6.16
N GLN A 132 0.50 5.14 4.98
CA GLN A 132 1.79 4.72 4.47
C GLN A 132 2.59 5.95 4.06
N VAL A 133 3.84 6.00 4.48
CA VAL A 133 4.83 6.97 4.02
C VAL A 133 5.91 6.21 3.26
N PRO A 134 5.74 6.00 1.94
CA PRO A 134 6.74 5.32 1.13
C PRO A 134 8.05 6.10 1.19
N THR A 135 9.13 5.40 1.53
CA THR A 135 10.42 6.03 1.78
C THR A 135 11.44 5.46 0.80
N ALA A 136 11.90 6.29 -0.14
CA ALA A 136 12.87 5.88 -1.14
C ALA A 136 14.20 5.46 -0.50
N MET A 137 14.82 4.41 -1.04
CA MET A 137 16.02 3.81 -0.46
C MET A 137 17.30 4.66 -0.59
N ASN A 138 17.29 5.67 -1.46
CA ASN A 138 18.45 6.54 -1.70
C ASN A 138 18.51 7.76 -0.75
N LEU A 139 17.64 7.82 0.26
CA LEU A 139 17.55 8.93 1.18
C LEU A 139 18.64 8.86 2.25
N THR A 140 19.25 10.01 2.56
CA THR A 140 20.26 10.12 3.61
C THR A 140 19.61 10.29 4.99
N SER A 141 20.39 10.12 6.08
CA SER A 141 19.91 10.41 7.43
C SER A 141 19.45 11.86 7.61
N ARG A 142 20.04 12.82 6.87
CA ARG A 142 19.58 14.22 6.86
C ARG A 142 18.22 14.39 6.17
N ASP A 143 18.01 13.67 5.07
CA ASP A 143 16.72 13.71 4.36
C ASP A 143 15.62 13.06 5.20
N LEU A 144 15.94 11.99 5.93
CA LEU A 144 15.03 11.35 6.88
C LEU A 144 14.76 12.24 8.10
N GLU A 145 15.77 12.90 8.67
CA GLU A 145 15.62 13.84 9.78
C GLU A 145 14.62 14.95 9.43
N TYR A 146 14.75 15.56 8.25
CA TYR A 146 13.79 16.56 7.77
C TYR A 146 12.36 16.00 7.71
N ARG A 147 12.20 14.81 7.12
CA ARG A 147 10.89 14.17 6.99
C ARG A 147 10.28 13.82 8.34
N PHE A 148 11.06 13.29 9.28
CA PHE A 148 10.59 12.96 10.62
C PHE A 148 10.21 14.21 11.41
N LYS A 149 10.90 15.35 11.21
CA LYS A 149 10.47 16.64 11.79
C LYS A 149 9.15 17.15 11.18
N ALA A 150 9.00 17.01 9.85
CA ALA A 150 7.81 17.48 9.14
C ALA A 150 6.57 16.59 9.35
N PHE A 151 6.79 15.27 9.45
CA PHE A 151 5.74 14.26 9.58
C PHE A 151 6.23 13.09 10.45
N PRO A 152 6.22 13.23 11.78
CA PRO A 152 6.83 12.26 12.69
C PRO A 152 6.28 10.83 12.48
N PRO A 153 7.15 9.80 12.44
CA PRO A 153 6.70 8.42 12.30
C PRO A 153 6.01 7.92 13.59
N ASP A 154 4.89 7.22 13.45
CA ASP A 154 4.32 6.40 14.54
C ASP A 154 4.89 4.97 14.50
N ALA A 155 5.23 4.48 13.31
CA ALA A 155 6.01 3.26 13.11
C ALA A 155 6.98 3.39 11.93
N VAL A 156 8.03 2.56 11.95
CA VAL A 156 8.97 2.42 10.83
C VAL A 156 9.16 0.95 10.51
N ILE A 157 9.13 0.59 9.22
CA ILE A 157 9.45 -0.75 8.71
C ILE A 157 10.62 -0.60 7.75
N ALA A 158 11.73 -1.29 8.03
CA ALA A 158 12.94 -1.24 7.22
C ALA A 158 13.70 -2.58 7.26
N ASP A 159 14.67 -2.75 6.37
CA ASP A 159 15.62 -3.87 6.44
C ASP A 159 16.87 -3.48 7.25
N GLU A 160 17.81 -4.41 7.38
CA GLU A 160 19.09 -4.16 8.05
C GLU A 160 19.89 -3.03 7.39
N THR A 161 19.77 -2.87 6.06
CA THR A 161 20.49 -1.87 5.26
C THR A 161 20.19 -0.45 5.74
N PHE A 162 18.91 -0.16 6.03
CA PHE A 162 18.47 1.21 6.35
C PHE A 162 18.28 1.47 7.85
N SER A 163 18.21 0.43 8.68
CA SER A 163 17.98 0.56 10.12
C SER A 163 18.91 1.54 10.83
N LYS A 164 20.20 1.61 10.43
CA LYS A 164 21.19 2.55 11.02
C LYS A 164 20.89 4.00 10.70
N ILE A 165 20.66 4.33 9.43
CA ILE A 165 20.41 5.73 9.02
C ILE A 165 19.07 6.23 9.56
N ILE A 166 18.11 5.32 9.80
CA ILE A 166 16.84 5.62 10.45
C ILE A 166 17.07 5.96 11.93
N ASP A 167 17.82 5.15 12.67
CA ASP A 167 18.14 5.43 14.08
C ASP A 167 18.85 6.79 14.24
N GLU A 168 19.83 7.09 13.39
CA GLU A 168 20.51 8.40 13.37
C GLU A 168 19.53 9.56 13.11
N ALA A 169 18.59 9.39 12.17
CA ALA A 169 17.60 10.40 11.84
C ALA A 169 16.55 10.58 12.94
N LEU A 170 16.13 9.50 13.61
CA LEU A 170 15.23 9.55 14.76
C LEU A 170 15.88 10.32 15.93
N GLU A 171 17.15 10.04 16.22
CA GLU A 171 17.91 10.74 17.25
C GLU A 171 18.02 12.24 16.94
N ARG A 172 18.45 12.61 15.73
CA ARG A 172 18.60 14.02 15.31
C ARG A 172 17.27 14.78 15.24
N SER A 173 16.19 14.07 14.92
CA SER A 173 14.84 14.66 14.88
C SER A 173 14.17 14.74 16.25
N GLY A 174 14.68 14.01 17.24
CA GLY A 174 14.05 13.88 18.57
C GLY A 174 12.72 13.12 18.51
N THR A 175 12.45 12.37 17.44
CA THR A 175 11.21 11.63 17.26
C THR A 175 11.35 10.19 17.78
N LYS A 176 10.26 9.65 18.32
CA LYS A 176 10.21 8.31 18.90
C LYS A 176 8.97 7.59 18.39
N PRO A 177 9.08 6.74 17.34
CA PRO A 177 7.96 5.92 16.91
C PRO A 177 7.58 4.93 18.01
N LYS A 178 6.32 4.50 18.02
CA LYS A 178 5.80 3.48 18.94
C LYS A 178 6.45 2.13 18.70
N THR A 179 6.76 1.81 17.44
CA THR A 179 7.43 0.56 17.06
C THR A 179 8.35 0.76 15.85
N LYS A 180 9.43 -0.02 15.80
CA LYS A 180 10.35 -0.12 14.67
C LYS A 180 10.47 -1.58 14.30
N ILE A 181 10.19 -1.93 13.05
CA ILE A 181 10.12 -3.31 12.57
C ILE A 181 11.26 -3.53 11.58
N ILE A 182 12.10 -4.53 11.84
CA ILE A 182 13.24 -4.90 10.98
C ILE A 182 12.94 -6.18 10.21
N VAL A 183 13.09 -6.13 8.90
CA VAL A 183 13.07 -7.32 8.02
C VAL A 183 14.50 -7.82 7.88
N GLY A 184 14.70 -9.14 7.93
CA GLY A 184 16.03 -9.74 7.81
C GLY A 184 16.67 -10.01 9.17
N ALA A 185 17.84 -9.44 9.43
CA ALA A 185 18.61 -9.74 10.63
C ALA A 185 18.10 -8.99 11.88
N ASP A 186 18.06 -9.68 13.02
CA ASP A 186 17.68 -9.09 14.30
C ASP A 186 18.61 -7.93 14.71
N ARG A 187 18.02 -6.90 15.33
CA ARG A 187 18.74 -5.70 15.78
C ARG A 187 18.15 -5.17 17.08
N SER A 188 19.03 -4.79 18.02
CA SER A 188 18.61 -4.19 19.30
C SER A 188 17.77 -2.92 19.09
N GLY A 189 16.65 -2.83 19.81
CA GLY A 189 15.71 -1.71 19.70
C GLY A 189 14.80 -1.76 18.47
N TRP A 190 14.81 -2.87 17.72
CA TRP A 190 13.90 -3.15 16.62
C TRP A 190 13.20 -4.49 16.86
N GLU A 191 11.92 -4.56 16.54
CA GLU A 191 11.14 -5.80 16.54
C GLU A 191 11.38 -6.53 15.22
N SER A 192 11.66 -7.83 15.27
CA SER A 192 11.78 -8.65 14.06
C SER A 192 10.44 -8.68 13.31
N PHE A 193 10.45 -8.57 11.99
CA PHE A 193 9.25 -8.71 11.16
C PHE A 193 8.59 -10.09 11.38
N ASP A 194 9.38 -11.13 11.72
CA ASP A 194 8.84 -12.45 12.02
C ASP A 194 8.07 -12.50 13.35
N ALA A 195 8.14 -11.48 14.20
CA ALA A 195 7.33 -11.36 15.40
C ALA A 195 5.82 -11.35 15.07
N ILE A 196 5.43 -10.87 13.88
CA ILE A 196 4.04 -10.91 13.43
C ILE A 196 3.50 -12.35 13.37
N ASN A 197 4.35 -13.38 13.27
CA ASN A 197 3.90 -14.76 13.16
C ASN A 197 3.11 -15.23 14.39
N ARG A 198 3.27 -14.55 15.53
CA ARG A 198 2.53 -14.76 16.79
C ARG A 198 1.12 -14.18 16.75
N GLU A 199 0.84 -13.29 15.81
CA GLU A 199 -0.47 -12.66 15.66
C GLU A 199 -1.47 -13.54 14.92
N ARG A 200 -2.76 -13.23 15.10
CA ARG A 200 -3.85 -13.85 14.35
C ARG A 200 -3.73 -13.51 12.86
N ASP A 201 -4.05 -14.47 12.01
CA ASP A 201 -4.04 -14.34 10.55
C ASP A 201 -5.33 -13.73 9.96
N HIS A 202 -6.26 -13.33 10.83
CA HIS A 202 -7.43 -12.53 10.51
C HIS A 202 -7.38 -11.19 11.23
N ALA A 203 -7.70 -10.12 10.50
CA ALA A 203 -7.81 -8.76 11.03
C ALA A 203 -9.02 -8.07 10.41
N GLU A 204 -9.79 -7.34 11.22
CA GLU A 204 -10.86 -6.49 10.70
C GLU A 204 -10.26 -5.28 9.98
N ALA A 205 -10.79 -4.98 8.80
CA ALA A 205 -10.39 -3.78 8.06
C ALA A 205 -10.96 -2.53 8.72
N GLU A 206 -10.15 -1.47 8.78
CA GLU A 206 -10.57 -0.19 9.32
C GLU A 206 -11.62 0.48 8.43
N ARG A 207 -12.60 1.16 9.03
CA ARG A 207 -13.58 1.93 8.29
C ARG A 207 -12.95 3.25 7.83
N THR A 208 -12.77 3.40 6.53
CA THR A 208 -12.22 4.61 5.89
C THR A 208 -13.28 5.28 5.01
N SER A 209 -13.32 6.60 5.05
CA SER A 209 -14.15 7.48 4.23
C SER A 209 -13.33 8.09 3.09
N SER A 210 -13.97 8.80 2.18
CA SER A 210 -13.30 9.44 1.05
C SER A 210 -12.23 10.48 1.42
N ASP A 211 -12.25 11.04 2.64
CA ASP A 211 -11.26 12.04 3.07
C ASP A 211 -10.11 11.46 3.88
N ASP A 212 -10.20 10.19 4.30
CA ASP A 212 -9.14 9.56 5.08
C ASP A 212 -7.90 9.36 4.21
N VAL A 213 -6.77 9.92 4.66
CA VAL A 213 -5.48 9.75 3.98
C VAL A 213 -4.96 8.33 4.24
N ILE A 214 -4.47 7.67 3.20
CA ILE A 214 -3.83 6.34 3.30
C ILE A 214 -2.39 6.34 2.80
N LEU A 215 -1.99 7.36 2.04
CA LEU A 215 -0.66 7.49 1.45
C LEU A 215 -0.19 8.94 1.53
N ALA A 216 1.05 9.14 1.95
CA ALA A 216 1.70 10.44 2.00
C ALA A 216 3.09 10.37 1.36
N PHE A 217 3.25 10.96 0.18
CA PHE A 217 4.54 11.05 -0.51
C PHE A 217 5.24 12.37 -0.21
N PHE A 218 6.54 12.32 0.05
CA PHE A 218 7.36 13.53 -0.02
C PHE A 218 7.83 13.75 -1.46
N THR A 219 7.48 14.89 -2.04
CA THR A 219 7.85 15.24 -3.41
C THR A 219 8.73 16.49 -3.43
N SER A 220 9.79 16.46 -4.25
CA SER A 220 10.60 17.65 -4.51
C SER A 220 9.81 18.60 -5.41
N GLY A 221 9.51 19.79 -4.92
CA GLY A 221 8.99 20.88 -5.74
C GLY A 221 10.09 21.56 -6.55
N THR A 222 9.70 22.52 -7.40
CA THR A 222 10.65 23.39 -8.12
C THR A 222 11.35 24.38 -7.19
N THR A 223 10.81 24.58 -5.99
CA THR A 223 11.35 25.48 -4.95
C THR A 223 11.20 24.86 -3.57
N GLY A 224 12.20 25.08 -2.71
CA GLY A 224 12.16 24.72 -1.30
C GLY A 224 12.34 23.24 -1.00
N LEU A 225 12.10 22.89 0.26
CA LEU A 225 12.19 21.52 0.77
C LEU A 225 11.01 20.66 0.31
N PRO A 226 11.15 19.32 0.28
CA PRO A 226 10.09 18.43 -0.17
C PRO A 226 8.78 18.63 0.60
N LYS A 227 7.65 18.64 -0.13
CA LYS A 227 6.30 18.81 0.43
C LYS A 227 5.57 17.47 0.46
N ILE A 228 4.57 17.36 1.34
CA ILE A 228 3.76 16.16 1.47
C ILE A 228 2.60 16.24 0.47
N VAL A 229 2.50 15.24 -0.39
CA VAL A 229 1.35 14.98 -1.27
C VAL A 229 0.57 13.83 -0.66
N ALA A 230 -0.64 14.11 -0.21
CA ALA A 230 -1.52 13.11 0.39
C ALA A 230 -2.48 12.52 -0.66
N HIS A 231 -2.74 11.23 -0.55
CA HIS A 231 -3.76 10.53 -1.31
C HIS A 231 -4.74 9.81 -0.38
N THR A 232 -6.02 9.88 -0.74
CA THR A 232 -7.12 9.41 0.11
C THR A 232 -7.49 7.95 -0.16
N ALA A 233 -8.20 7.34 0.79
CA ALA A 233 -8.65 5.96 0.74
C ALA A 233 -9.53 5.65 -0.48
N THR A 234 -10.25 6.64 -0.99
CA THR A 234 -11.13 6.48 -2.16
C THR A 234 -10.47 6.96 -3.45
N SER A 235 -9.88 8.16 -3.46
CA SER A 235 -9.37 8.73 -4.72
C SER A 235 -8.16 8.00 -5.27
N TYR A 236 -7.29 7.46 -4.41
CA TYR A 236 -6.09 6.76 -4.86
C TYR A 236 -6.40 5.44 -5.57
N PRO A 237 -7.17 4.50 -4.97
CA PRO A 237 -7.41 3.22 -5.62
C PRO A 237 -8.32 3.33 -6.83
N ILE A 238 -9.26 4.29 -6.85
CA ILE A 238 -10.10 4.57 -8.03
C ILE A 238 -9.25 5.19 -9.15
N GLY A 239 -8.38 6.15 -8.82
CA GLY A 239 -7.49 6.79 -9.78
C GLY A 239 -6.64 5.77 -10.56
N HIS A 240 -6.19 4.71 -9.89
CA HIS A 240 -5.44 3.61 -10.50
C HIS A 240 -6.21 2.78 -11.52
N LEU A 241 -7.54 2.87 -11.58
CA LEU A 241 -8.31 2.26 -12.68
C LEU A 241 -7.94 2.88 -14.04
N SER A 242 -7.56 4.17 -14.08
CA SER A 242 -7.06 4.79 -15.31
C SER A 242 -5.72 4.18 -15.74
N THR A 243 -4.80 3.97 -14.81
CA THR A 243 -3.53 3.27 -15.04
C THR A 243 -3.77 1.85 -15.53
N ALA A 244 -4.68 1.10 -14.88
CA ALA A 244 -5.03 -0.26 -15.26
C ALA A 244 -5.62 -0.34 -16.67
N MET A 245 -6.40 0.66 -17.09
CA MET A 245 -6.90 0.78 -18.47
C MET A 245 -5.76 0.95 -19.47
N PHE A 246 -4.78 1.83 -19.20
CA PHE A 246 -3.64 2.05 -20.10
C PHE A 246 -2.72 0.83 -20.20
N ILE A 247 -2.50 0.14 -19.08
CA ILE A 247 -1.68 -1.08 -19.03
C ILE A 247 -2.42 -2.24 -19.70
N ASN A 248 -3.76 -2.31 -19.54
CA ASN A 248 -4.65 -3.31 -20.12
C ASN A 248 -4.27 -4.77 -19.78
N VAL A 249 -3.74 -5.00 -18.57
CA VAL A 249 -3.47 -6.35 -18.04
C VAL A 249 -4.80 -7.07 -17.83
N LYS A 250 -4.95 -8.24 -18.46
CA LYS A 250 -6.16 -9.06 -18.40
C LYS A 250 -6.14 -10.02 -17.22
N PRO A 251 -7.31 -10.45 -16.70
CA PRO A 251 -7.38 -11.46 -15.67
C PRO A 251 -6.58 -12.73 -16.05
N GLY A 252 -5.65 -13.13 -15.19
CA GLY A 252 -4.77 -14.28 -15.41
C GLY A 252 -3.38 -13.94 -15.98
N GLU A 253 -3.19 -12.71 -16.48
CA GLU A 253 -1.87 -12.23 -16.90
C GLU A 253 -1.03 -11.75 -15.70
N LYS A 254 0.29 -11.66 -15.91
CA LYS A 254 1.25 -11.18 -14.92
C LYS A 254 1.63 -9.73 -15.22
N HIS A 255 1.45 -8.85 -14.25
CA HIS A 255 1.97 -7.49 -14.30
C HIS A 255 3.30 -7.41 -13.54
N ASN A 256 4.32 -6.80 -14.15
CA ASN A 256 5.62 -6.57 -13.52
C ASN A 256 5.94 -5.07 -13.54
N ASN A 257 5.89 -4.43 -12.37
CA ASN A 257 6.32 -3.04 -12.21
C ASN A 257 7.81 -2.99 -11.89
N LEU A 258 8.60 -2.36 -12.77
CA LEU A 258 10.05 -2.22 -12.63
C LEU A 258 10.49 -1.03 -11.77
N SER A 259 9.54 -0.22 -11.30
CA SER A 259 9.83 0.94 -10.47
C SER A 259 10.35 0.51 -9.10
N ALA A 260 11.27 1.29 -8.54
CA ALA A 260 11.78 1.02 -7.21
C ALA A 260 10.76 1.39 -6.12
N PRO A 261 10.68 0.60 -5.03
CA PRO A 261 10.02 0.99 -3.79
C PRO A 261 10.27 2.42 -3.32
N GLY A 262 9.26 3.02 -2.69
CA GLY A 262 9.35 4.38 -2.13
C GLY A 262 9.07 5.51 -3.12
N TRP A 263 8.95 5.21 -4.41
CA TRP A 263 8.54 6.18 -5.44
C TRP A 263 7.07 6.03 -5.79
N ALA A 264 6.41 7.13 -6.17
CA ALA A 264 5.00 7.10 -6.57
C ALA A 264 4.71 6.18 -7.78
N LYS A 265 5.73 5.90 -8.62
CA LYS A 265 5.62 4.98 -9.76
C LYS A 265 5.64 3.49 -9.36
N PHE A 266 5.96 3.17 -8.10
CA PHE A 266 5.88 1.80 -7.57
C PHE A 266 4.44 1.33 -7.34
N ALA A 267 3.50 2.26 -7.41
CA ALA A 267 2.08 2.01 -7.24
C ALA A 267 1.48 1.12 -8.32
#